data_AF-A0A421CMF0-F1
#
_entry.id   AF-A0A421CMF0-F1
#
_cell.length_a   1.000
_cell.length_b   1.000
_cell.length_c   1.000
_cell.angle_alpha   90.00
_cell.angle_beta   90.00
_cell.angle_gamma   90.00
#
_symmetry.space_group_name_H-M   'P 1'
#
loop_
_entity.id
_entity.type
_entity.pdbx_description
1 polymer ?
#
loop_
_entity_poly.entity_id
_entity_poly.type
_entity_poly.pdbx_seq_one_letter_code
_entity_poly.pdbx_strand_id
1 'polypeptide(L)'
;MCLIFERLDSNSNLLDDIIRERFLNNFDKSSPYYKKNNKILHWTNLGSTDGKNICKRWFDYILDPIKSGQKFYSYILGLNETYLNKEEFDPRDKFGSVYNRFFRSTIEYGVKTFFLGENFNKIIIKNIYHEQGQQQYNPYFPWHPIDKLSKETSFIFKSQEITFLTKDHNINPESNILQLCDCFLGAVVNIIHGLKNPNSNRAKVKKELIDLILPLIQRIMENPSNKNSKYQYANRIIIRSFPKDKTLPTDDKRKTFQYYTKRKMKYLEDKSKQLSLF
;
A
#
# COMPACT_ATOMS: atom_id res chain seq x y z
N MET A 1 5.88 3.48 2.42
CA MET A 1 4.81 2.93 3.28
C MET A 1 3.56 2.71 2.44
N CYS A 2 2.79 1.66 2.70
CA CYS A 2 1.54 1.36 2.00
C CYS A 2 0.47 1.04 3.03
N LEU A 3 -0.69 1.68 2.91
CA LEU A 3 -1.89 1.35 3.68
C LEU A 3 -3.00 0.94 2.73
N ILE A 4 -3.79 -0.05 3.14
CA ILE A 4 -5.04 -0.45 2.49
C ILE A 4 -6.15 -0.15 3.51
N PHE A 5 -7.24 0.45 3.03
CA PHE A 5 -8.38 0.82 3.85
C PHE A 5 -9.59 0.02 3.40
N GLU A 6 -10.20 -0.68 4.35
CA GLU A 6 -11.38 -1.51 4.16
C GLU A 6 -12.60 -0.80 4.74
N ARG A 7 -13.67 -0.75 3.95
CA ARG A 7 -14.95 -0.19 4.34
C ARG A 7 -15.85 -1.29 4.90
N LEU A 8 -16.35 -1.10 6.13
CA LEU A 8 -17.08 -2.14 6.89
C LEU A 8 -18.59 -1.95 6.95
N ASP A 9 -19.11 -0.80 6.51
CA ASP A 9 -20.54 -0.44 6.50
C ASP A 9 -21.24 -0.81 5.18
N SER A 10 -20.53 -1.41 4.22
CA SER A 10 -21.10 -1.97 2.99
C SER A 10 -21.33 -3.48 3.12
N ASN A 11 -22.38 -3.98 2.46
CA ASN A 11 -22.70 -5.43 2.35
C ASN A 11 -21.63 -6.26 1.61
N SER A 12 -20.49 -5.67 1.28
CA SER A 12 -19.37 -6.35 0.66
C SER A 12 -18.08 -5.89 1.32
N ASN A 13 -17.27 -6.86 1.74
CA ASN A 13 -15.98 -6.66 2.36
C ASN A 13 -14.84 -6.97 1.37
N LEU A 14 -13.82 -6.11 1.32
CA LEU A 14 -12.56 -6.36 0.60
C LEU A 14 -11.90 -7.68 0.99
N LEU A 15 -11.81 -8.00 2.29
CA LEU A 15 -11.17 -9.22 2.79
C LEU A 15 -11.77 -10.47 2.17
N ASP A 16 -13.10 -10.58 2.16
CA ASP A 16 -13.81 -11.71 1.56
C ASP A 16 -13.54 -11.83 0.07
N ASP A 17 -13.49 -10.70 -0.64
CA ASP A 17 -13.17 -10.68 -2.07
C ASP A 17 -11.73 -11.14 -2.32
N ILE A 18 -10.75 -10.66 -1.54
CA ILE A 18 -9.34 -11.06 -1.68
C ILE A 18 -9.13 -12.55 -1.35
N ILE A 19 -9.87 -13.09 -0.38
CA ILE A 19 -9.88 -14.53 -0.07
C ILE A 19 -10.52 -15.32 -1.21
N ARG A 20 -11.66 -14.87 -1.74
CA ARG A 20 -12.33 -15.51 -2.89
C ARG A 20 -11.44 -15.51 -4.12
N GLU A 21 -10.81 -14.38 -4.45
CA GLU A 21 -9.87 -14.27 -5.56
C GLU A 21 -8.63 -15.14 -5.34
N ARG A 22 -8.12 -15.25 -4.10
CA ARG A 22 -7.02 -16.20 -3.78
C ARG A 22 -7.42 -17.63 -4.11
N PHE A 23 -8.58 -18.08 -3.68
CA PHE A 23 -8.99 -19.48 -3.79
C PHE A 23 -9.81 -19.79 -5.05
N LEU A 24 -10.06 -18.80 -5.91
CA LEU A 24 -10.99 -18.91 -7.05
C LEU A 24 -12.38 -19.40 -6.61
N ASN A 25 -12.80 -18.96 -5.42
CA ASN A 25 -14.02 -19.42 -4.75
C ASN A 25 -14.10 -20.95 -4.51
N ASN A 26 -12.98 -21.67 -4.63
CA ASN A 26 -12.89 -23.10 -4.35
C ASN A 26 -12.16 -23.33 -3.01
N PHE A 27 -12.95 -23.63 -1.98
CA PHE A 27 -12.47 -23.85 -0.61
C PHE A 27 -12.36 -25.33 -0.23
N ASP A 28 -12.46 -26.25 -1.20
CA ASP A 28 -12.27 -27.68 -0.97
C ASP A 28 -10.81 -27.96 -0.62
N LYS A 29 -10.55 -28.22 0.67
CA LYS A 29 -9.21 -28.50 1.22
C LYS A 29 -8.58 -29.79 0.67
N SER A 30 -9.40 -30.72 0.16
CA SER A 30 -8.92 -31.96 -0.46
C SER A 30 -8.37 -31.72 -1.87
N SER A 31 -8.79 -30.63 -2.51
CA SER A 31 -8.37 -30.26 -3.85
C SER A 31 -6.86 -29.96 -3.94
N PRO A 32 -6.15 -30.43 -4.99
CA PRO A 32 -4.76 -30.04 -5.24
C PRO A 32 -4.61 -28.53 -5.49
N TYR A 33 -5.69 -27.83 -5.89
CA TYR A 33 -5.68 -26.39 -6.10
C TYR A 33 -5.67 -25.60 -4.78
N TYR A 34 -6.34 -26.10 -3.73
CA TYR A 34 -6.36 -25.43 -2.43
C TYR A 34 -4.95 -25.30 -1.85
N LYS A 35 -4.16 -26.38 -1.88
CA LYS A 35 -2.76 -26.38 -1.42
C LYS A 35 -1.86 -25.41 -2.20
N LYS A 36 -2.11 -25.24 -3.50
CA LYS A 36 -1.39 -24.27 -4.33
C LYS A 36 -1.76 -22.83 -3.97
N ASN A 37 -3.02 -22.57 -3.64
CA ASN A 37 -3.53 -21.23 -3.30
C ASN A 37 -3.35 -20.85 -1.82
N ASN A 38 -3.21 -21.84 -0.93
CA ASN A 38 -2.93 -21.66 0.49
C ASN A 38 -1.43 -21.47 0.76
N LYS A 39 -0.86 -20.38 0.25
CA LYS A 39 0.55 -20.03 0.43
C LYS A 39 0.70 -18.65 1.04
N ILE A 40 1.65 -18.50 1.95
CA ILE A 40 2.07 -17.21 2.47
C ILE A 40 2.90 -16.50 1.40
N LEU A 41 2.49 -15.31 1.01
CA LEU A 41 3.17 -14.50 0.00
C LEU A 41 4.04 -13.43 0.62
N HIS A 42 5.27 -13.33 0.10
CA HIS A 42 6.17 -12.21 0.31
C HIS A 42 6.67 -11.74 -1.04
N TRP A 43 6.52 -10.46 -1.36
CA TRP A 43 6.93 -9.94 -2.66
C TRP A 43 8.41 -10.19 -2.93
N THR A 44 9.27 -10.01 -1.93
CA THR A 44 10.72 -10.23 -2.01
C THR A 44 11.05 -11.66 -2.46
N ASN A 45 10.33 -12.64 -1.93
CA ASN A 45 10.53 -14.07 -2.18
C ASN A 45 9.70 -14.64 -3.33
N LEU A 46 8.89 -13.79 -4.00
CA LEU A 46 8.00 -14.23 -5.07
C LEU A 46 8.81 -14.78 -6.26
N GLY A 47 8.62 -16.07 -6.53
CA GLY A 47 9.29 -16.78 -7.61
C GLY A 47 8.62 -18.08 -8.05
N SER A 48 7.54 -18.50 -7.36
CA SER A 48 6.78 -19.68 -7.71
C SER A 48 5.59 -19.31 -8.61
N THR A 49 5.19 -20.23 -9.48
CA THR A 49 4.00 -20.08 -10.34
C THR A 49 2.74 -19.88 -9.51
N ASP A 50 2.59 -20.61 -8.40
CA ASP A 50 1.43 -20.48 -7.52
C ASP A 50 1.32 -19.08 -6.91
N GLY A 51 2.44 -18.57 -6.35
CA GLY A 51 2.48 -17.23 -5.78
C GLY A 51 2.22 -16.15 -6.84
N LYS A 52 2.77 -16.33 -8.05
CA LYS A 52 2.46 -15.47 -9.20
C LYS A 52 0.96 -15.43 -9.47
N ASN A 53 0.31 -16.59 -9.54
CA ASN A 53 -1.10 -16.67 -9.90
C ASN A 53 -2.01 -16.04 -8.85
N ILE A 54 -1.72 -16.19 -7.56
CA ILE A 54 -2.47 -15.50 -6.49
C ILE A 54 -2.32 -13.98 -6.63
N CYS A 55 -1.08 -13.50 -6.76
CA CYS A 55 -0.79 -12.07 -6.91
C CYS A 55 -1.44 -11.48 -8.17
N LYS A 56 -1.40 -12.22 -9.28
CA LYS A 56 -2.07 -11.85 -10.54
C LYS A 56 -3.56 -11.62 -10.33
N ARG A 57 -4.27 -12.55 -9.66
CA ARG A 57 -5.71 -12.43 -9.41
C ARG A 57 -6.05 -11.21 -8.55
N TRP A 58 -5.23 -10.93 -7.54
CA TRP A 58 -5.42 -9.71 -6.75
C TRP A 58 -5.16 -8.44 -7.56
N PHE A 59 -4.17 -8.42 -8.46
CA PHE A 59 -3.93 -7.28 -9.33
C PHE A 59 -5.05 -7.10 -10.37
N ASP A 60 -5.53 -8.20 -10.96
CA ASP A 60 -6.70 -8.19 -11.85
C ASP A 60 -7.93 -7.62 -11.11
N TYR A 61 -8.16 -8.02 -9.85
CA TYR A 61 -9.22 -7.47 -9.01
C TYR A 61 -9.07 -5.95 -8.80
N ILE A 62 -7.87 -5.46 -8.48
CA ILE A 62 -7.59 -4.01 -8.33
C ILE A 62 -7.84 -3.23 -9.64
N LEU A 63 -7.47 -3.84 -10.77
CA LEU A 63 -7.61 -3.25 -12.11
C LEU A 63 -9.06 -3.21 -12.61
N ASP A 64 -9.97 -3.95 -11.97
CA ASP A 64 -11.40 -3.98 -12.29
C ASP A 64 -12.20 -3.11 -11.29
N PRO A 65 -12.66 -1.91 -11.68
CA PRO A 65 -13.44 -1.05 -10.80
C PRO A 65 -14.84 -1.56 -10.51
N ILE A 66 -15.40 -2.45 -11.35
CA ILE A 66 -16.71 -3.06 -11.09
C ILE A 66 -16.63 -3.90 -9.82
N LYS A 67 -15.51 -4.61 -9.64
CA LYS A 67 -15.23 -5.39 -8.43
C LYS A 67 -14.71 -4.52 -7.28
N SER A 68 -13.71 -3.68 -7.55
CA SER A 68 -12.88 -3.04 -6.50
C SER A 68 -13.20 -1.58 -6.20
N GLY A 69 -14.01 -0.90 -7.02
CA GLY A 69 -14.17 0.56 -7.01
C GLY A 69 -14.69 1.14 -5.69
N GLN A 70 -15.46 0.36 -4.93
CA GLN A 70 -16.03 0.77 -3.63
C GLN A 70 -15.43 -0.02 -2.45
N LYS A 71 -14.36 -0.79 -2.68
CA LYS A 71 -13.84 -1.76 -1.70
C LYS A 71 -12.34 -1.67 -1.49
N PHE A 72 -11.59 -1.42 -2.55
CA PHE A 72 -10.13 -1.28 -2.48
C PHE A 72 -9.74 0.19 -2.48
N TYR A 73 -9.31 0.67 -1.32
CA TYR A 73 -8.71 2.00 -1.15
C TYR A 73 -7.28 1.82 -0.66
N SER A 74 -6.33 2.57 -1.23
CA SER A 74 -4.93 2.45 -0.84
C SER A 74 -4.20 3.78 -0.91
N TYR A 75 -3.29 3.98 0.03
CA TYR A 75 -2.35 5.10 0.01
C TYR A 75 -0.92 4.61 0.18
N ILE A 76 -0.10 4.83 -0.85
CA ILE A 76 1.35 4.65 -0.82
C ILE A 76 2.02 6.02 -0.67
N LEU A 77 2.78 6.18 0.41
CA LEU A 77 3.65 7.34 0.64
C LEU A 77 5.12 6.91 0.58
N GLY A 78 5.84 7.43 -0.39
CA GLY A 78 7.30 7.35 -0.49
C GLY A 78 7.97 8.50 0.24
N LEU A 79 9.03 8.23 1.00
CA LEU A 79 9.81 9.26 1.66
C LEU A 79 11.12 9.49 0.91
N ASN A 80 11.42 10.74 0.60
CA ASN A 80 12.70 11.18 0.08
C ASN A 80 13.61 11.56 1.26
N GLU A 81 14.29 10.57 1.83
CA GLU A 81 15.13 10.74 3.01
C GLU A 81 16.31 11.70 2.81
N THR A 82 16.73 11.93 1.57
CA THR A 82 17.78 12.91 1.23
C THR A 82 17.29 14.34 1.41
N TYR A 83 16.00 14.59 1.18
CA TYR A 83 15.40 15.93 1.29
C TYR A 83 14.68 16.15 2.62
N LEU A 84 14.43 15.07 3.36
CA LEU A 84 13.82 15.15 4.68
C LEU A 84 14.75 15.88 5.66
N ASN A 85 14.21 16.88 6.36
CA ASN A 85 14.93 17.58 7.41
C ASN A 85 15.04 16.71 8.68
N LYS A 86 16.20 16.11 8.90
CA LYS A 86 16.42 15.14 9.99
C LYS A 86 16.47 15.77 11.38
N GLU A 87 16.61 17.09 11.47
CA GLU A 87 16.65 17.84 12.74
C GLU A 87 15.27 17.93 13.41
N GLU A 88 14.19 17.67 12.66
CA GLU A 88 12.80 17.75 13.16
C GLU A 88 12.29 16.45 13.79
N PHE A 89 13.17 15.48 13.96
CA PHE A 89 12.88 14.12 14.42
C PHE A 89 13.76 13.77 15.63
N ASP A 90 13.34 12.79 16.42
CA ASP A 90 14.09 12.38 17.62
C ASP A 90 15.51 11.94 17.22
N PRO A 91 16.57 12.60 17.72
CA PRO A 91 17.94 12.24 17.38
C PRO A 91 18.34 10.84 17.85
N ARG A 92 17.67 10.29 18.88
CA ARG A 92 17.95 8.97 19.45
C ARG A 92 17.23 7.84 18.73
N ASP A 93 16.09 8.13 18.11
CA ASP A 93 15.31 7.18 17.31
C ASP A 93 14.74 7.88 16.06
N LYS A 94 15.64 8.24 15.14
CA LYS A 94 15.25 8.95 13.91
C LYS A 94 14.30 8.10 13.07
N PHE A 95 14.58 6.81 12.93
CA PHE A 95 13.77 5.93 12.10
C PHE A 95 12.36 5.76 12.65
N GLY A 96 12.21 5.42 13.94
CA GLY A 96 10.89 5.29 14.57
C GLY A 96 10.14 6.62 14.59
N SER A 97 10.80 7.74 14.89
CA SER A 97 10.18 9.07 14.87
C SER A 97 9.64 9.45 13.49
N VAL A 98 10.42 9.23 12.42
CA VAL A 98 10.00 9.43 11.03
C VAL A 98 8.84 8.50 10.68
N TYR A 99 8.99 7.20 10.93
CA TYR A 99 7.98 6.19 10.61
C TYR A 99 6.65 6.50 11.29
N ASN A 100 6.64 6.78 12.60
CA ASN A 100 5.44 7.07 13.37
C ASN A 100 4.72 8.32 12.85
N ARG A 101 5.47 9.40 12.56
CA ARG A 101 4.89 10.65 12.03
C ARG A 101 4.22 10.42 10.68
N PHE A 102 4.90 9.75 9.75
CA PHE A 102 4.37 9.55 8.41
C PHE A 102 3.31 8.44 8.35
N PHE A 103 3.36 7.43 9.22
CA PHE A 103 2.30 6.44 9.37
C PHE A 103 1.00 7.11 9.79
N ARG A 104 1.06 7.92 10.85
CA ARG A 104 -0.07 8.71 11.32
C ARG A 104 -0.63 9.63 10.22
N SER A 105 0.24 10.37 9.55
CA SER A 105 -0.17 11.31 8.47
C SER A 105 -0.80 10.58 7.28
N THR A 106 -0.34 9.35 7.00
CA THR A 106 -0.88 8.51 5.92
C THR A 106 -2.27 7.98 6.28
N ILE A 107 -2.50 7.57 7.53
CA ILE A 107 -3.84 7.21 8.03
C ILE A 107 -4.78 8.40 7.90
N GLU A 108 -4.40 9.54 8.49
CA GLU A 108 -5.23 10.73 8.52
C GLU A 108 -5.65 11.17 7.12
N TYR A 109 -4.67 11.33 6.23
CA TYR A 109 -4.93 11.76 4.87
C TYR A 109 -5.76 10.74 4.10
N GLY A 110 -5.45 9.44 4.23
CA GLY A 110 -6.21 8.37 3.58
C GLY A 110 -7.67 8.37 4.01
N VAL A 111 -7.94 8.32 5.32
CA VAL A 111 -9.31 8.32 5.85
C VAL A 111 -10.08 9.57 5.44
N LYS A 112 -9.47 10.77 5.60
CA LYS A 112 -10.10 12.04 5.19
C LYS A 112 -10.42 12.06 3.69
N THR A 113 -9.51 11.56 2.86
CA THR A 113 -9.68 11.61 1.40
C THR A 113 -10.68 10.57 0.89
N PHE A 114 -10.71 9.38 1.50
CA PHE A 114 -11.50 8.26 0.99
C PHE A 114 -12.93 8.26 1.51
N PHE A 115 -13.16 8.72 2.74
CA PHE A 115 -14.43 8.51 3.43
C PHE A 115 -15.03 9.78 4.03
N LEU A 116 -14.24 10.83 4.29
CA LEU A 116 -14.78 12.08 4.83
C LEU A 116 -15.28 12.97 3.69
N GLY A 117 -16.48 13.55 3.84
CA GLY A 117 -17.13 14.36 2.81
C GLY A 117 -18.57 14.69 3.18
N GLU A 118 -19.37 15.15 2.22
CA GLU A 118 -20.73 15.66 2.46
C GLU A 118 -21.65 14.67 3.22
N ASN A 119 -21.41 13.36 3.08
CA ASN A 119 -22.23 12.32 3.68
C ASN A 119 -21.68 11.77 5.01
N PHE A 120 -20.41 12.04 5.35
CA PHE A 120 -19.79 11.53 6.57
C PHE A 120 -18.89 12.58 7.23
N ASN A 121 -19.33 13.06 8.39
CA ASN A 121 -18.57 14.00 9.22
C ASN A 121 -17.74 13.31 10.32
N LYS A 122 -18.01 12.01 10.56
CA LYS A 122 -17.30 11.17 11.54
C LYS A 122 -17.03 9.80 10.97
N ILE A 123 -15.84 9.28 11.21
CA ILE A 123 -15.39 7.94 10.80
C ILE A 123 -15.06 7.11 12.04
N ILE A 124 -15.61 5.90 12.08
CA ILE A 124 -15.30 4.92 13.13
C ILE A 124 -14.25 3.97 12.59
N ILE A 125 -13.06 3.98 13.17
CA ILE A 125 -11.95 3.08 12.84
C ILE A 125 -11.98 1.94 13.84
N LYS A 126 -12.35 0.73 13.39
CA LYS A 126 -12.46 -0.44 14.27
C LYS A 126 -11.08 -0.93 14.72
N ASN A 127 -10.24 -1.29 13.75
CA ASN A 127 -8.90 -1.85 13.97
C ASN A 127 -7.89 -1.20 13.02
N ILE A 128 -6.62 -1.18 13.46
CA ILE A 128 -5.47 -0.96 12.58
C ILE A 128 -4.59 -2.19 12.72
N TYR A 129 -4.29 -2.83 11.61
CA TYR A 129 -3.41 -3.99 11.57
C TYR A 129 -2.04 -3.62 10.98
N HIS A 130 -0.99 -4.23 11.52
CA HIS A 130 0.37 -4.10 11.01
C HIS A 130 1.04 -5.48 11.01
N GLU A 131 1.96 -5.72 10.07
CA GLU A 131 2.76 -6.95 10.10
C GLU A 131 3.71 -6.94 11.31
N GLN A 132 3.83 -8.07 12.01
CA GLN A 132 4.82 -8.21 13.08
C GLN A 132 6.24 -7.89 12.57
N GLY A 133 7.00 -7.17 13.38
CA GLY A 133 8.34 -6.72 13.05
C GLY A 133 8.89 -5.76 14.08
N GLN A 134 10.00 -5.08 13.77
CA GLN A 134 10.69 -4.20 14.72
C GLN A 134 9.78 -3.12 15.34
N GLN A 135 8.79 -2.66 14.59
CA GLN A 135 7.88 -1.60 15.03
C GLN A 135 7.01 -1.98 16.24
N GLN A 136 6.73 -3.27 16.45
CA GLN A 136 5.94 -3.71 17.61
C GLN A 136 6.68 -3.52 18.94
N TYR A 137 8.01 -3.43 18.89
CA TYR A 137 8.87 -3.22 20.05
C TYR A 137 9.24 -1.74 20.24
N ASN A 138 8.80 -0.85 19.34
CA ASN A 138 9.00 0.59 19.53
C ASN A 138 8.12 1.08 20.70
N PRO A 139 8.63 1.90 21.64
CA PRO A 139 7.85 2.35 22.80
C PRO A 139 6.60 3.16 22.46
N TYR A 140 6.53 3.76 21.27
CA TYR A 140 5.45 4.67 20.88
C TYR A 140 4.59 4.12 19.75
N PHE A 141 5.17 3.41 18.78
CA PHE A 141 4.44 3.02 17.57
C PHE A 141 3.14 2.24 17.81
N PRO A 142 3.07 1.27 18.75
CA PRO A 142 1.85 0.50 18.98
C PRO A 142 0.61 1.33 19.32
N TRP A 143 0.74 2.46 20.02
CA TRP A 143 -0.41 3.21 20.56
C TRP A 143 -0.42 4.69 20.16
N HIS A 144 0.75 5.33 20.01
CA HIS A 144 0.86 6.78 19.82
C HIS A 144 0.21 7.32 18.53
N PRO A 145 0.27 6.63 17.37
CA PRO A 145 -0.48 7.06 16.19
C PRO A 145 -1.98 7.18 16.47
N ILE A 146 -2.55 6.23 17.21
CA ILE A 146 -3.97 6.23 17.59
C ILE A 146 -4.26 7.33 18.61
N ASP A 147 -3.47 7.46 19.68
CA ASP A 147 -3.61 8.55 20.67
C ASP A 147 -3.69 9.92 19.97
N LYS A 148 -2.75 10.20 19.06
CA LYS A 148 -2.72 11.50 18.40
C LYS A 148 -3.90 11.72 17.45
N LEU A 149 -4.32 10.69 16.73
CA LEU A 149 -5.46 10.79 15.80
C LEU A 149 -6.80 10.83 16.54
N SER A 150 -6.91 10.25 17.73
CA SER A 150 -8.13 10.29 18.54
C SER A 150 -8.50 11.69 19.02
N LYS A 151 -7.57 12.64 18.93
CA LYS A 151 -7.77 14.07 19.26
C LYS A 151 -8.45 14.83 18.12
N GLU A 152 -8.50 14.25 16.91
CA GLU A 152 -9.26 14.80 15.78
C GLU A 152 -10.75 14.51 15.98
N THR A 153 -11.59 15.54 15.86
CA THR A 153 -13.05 15.42 16.11
C THR A 153 -13.78 14.52 15.12
N SER A 154 -13.20 14.31 13.93
CA SER A 154 -13.76 13.47 12.88
C SER A 154 -13.48 11.97 13.06
N PHE A 155 -12.62 11.56 14.00
CA PHE A 155 -12.21 10.15 14.14
C PHE A 155 -12.62 9.56 15.48
N ILE A 156 -13.17 8.34 15.44
CA ILE A 156 -13.48 7.54 16.62
C ILE A 156 -12.77 6.19 16.48
N PHE A 157 -11.81 5.92 17.36
CA PHE A 157 -11.11 4.64 17.39
C PHE A 157 -11.78 3.67 18.36
N LYS A 158 -11.98 2.41 17.94
CA LYS A 158 -12.47 1.34 18.83
C LYS A 158 -11.35 0.52 19.47
N SER A 159 -10.16 0.53 18.88
CA SER A 159 -8.94 0.01 19.49
C SER A 159 -8.07 1.15 19.99
N GLN A 160 -7.35 0.95 21.09
CA GLN A 160 -6.34 1.88 21.60
C GLN A 160 -4.95 1.60 21.01
N GLU A 161 -4.74 0.40 20.46
CA GLU A 161 -3.45 -0.05 19.95
C GLU A 161 -3.58 -0.68 18.55
N ILE A 162 -2.47 -0.64 17.82
CA ILE A 162 -2.27 -1.35 16.56
C ILE A 162 -2.14 -2.84 16.86
N THR A 163 -2.91 -3.65 16.15
CA THR A 163 -2.83 -5.12 16.24
C THR A 163 -1.73 -5.62 15.31
N PHE A 164 -0.73 -6.31 15.86
CA PHE A 164 0.36 -6.89 15.08
C PHE A 164 0.08 -8.34 14.71
N LEU A 165 0.01 -8.62 13.41
CA LEU A 165 -0.32 -9.94 12.87
C LEU A 165 0.89 -10.59 12.20
N THR A 166 0.99 -11.92 12.30
CA THR A 166 1.90 -12.68 11.43
C THR A 166 1.43 -12.59 9.98
N LYS A 167 2.28 -12.90 9.01
CA LYS A 167 1.83 -13.04 7.60
C LYS A 167 0.94 -14.26 7.36
N ASP A 168 0.81 -15.17 8.32
CA ASP A 168 0.09 -16.42 8.09
C ASP A 168 -1.43 -16.24 8.17
N HIS A 169 -2.03 -16.17 6.99
CA HIS A 169 -3.48 -16.11 6.83
C HIS A 169 -4.26 -17.34 7.33
N ASN A 170 -3.60 -18.44 7.64
CA ASN A 170 -4.25 -19.58 8.32
C ASN A 170 -4.46 -19.32 9.81
N ILE A 171 -3.69 -18.40 10.41
CA ILE A 171 -3.83 -17.99 11.81
C ILE A 171 -4.85 -16.84 11.91
N ASN A 172 -4.72 -15.84 11.02
CA ASN A 172 -5.60 -14.68 11.02
C ASN A 172 -5.95 -14.28 9.57
N PRO A 173 -7.23 -14.25 9.17
CA PRO A 173 -7.60 -14.01 7.78
C PRO A 173 -7.20 -12.62 7.28
N GLU A 174 -7.14 -11.59 8.13
CA GLU A 174 -6.71 -10.24 7.76
C GLU A 174 -5.26 -10.19 7.25
N SER A 175 -4.44 -11.20 7.57
CA SER A 175 -3.10 -11.35 6.98
C SER A 175 -3.13 -11.53 5.45
N ASN A 176 -4.28 -11.86 4.84
CA ASN A 176 -4.46 -11.75 3.38
C ASN A 176 -4.27 -10.32 2.88
N ILE A 177 -4.82 -9.32 3.58
CA ILE A 177 -4.67 -7.91 3.23
C ILE A 177 -3.21 -7.46 3.45
N LEU A 178 -2.53 -7.95 4.48
CA LEU A 178 -1.10 -7.68 4.69
C LEU A 178 -0.22 -8.25 3.57
N GLN A 179 -0.53 -9.47 3.10
CA GLN A 179 0.16 -10.07 1.95
C GLN A 179 -0.13 -9.30 0.64
N LEU A 180 -1.38 -8.87 0.43
CA LEU A 180 -1.76 -7.99 -0.68
C LEU A 180 -1.00 -6.65 -0.63
N CYS A 181 -0.94 -6.03 0.55
CA CYS A 181 -0.23 -4.78 0.78
C CYS A 181 1.25 -4.87 0.39
N ASP A 182 1.95 -5.93 0.82
CA ASP A 182 3.34 -6.20 0.46
C ASP A 182 3.53 -6.45 -1.04
N CYS A 183 2.66 -7.25 -1.66
CA CYS A 183 2.73 -7.51 -3.10
C CYS A 183 2.48 -6.24 -3.92
N PHE A 184 1.45 -5.46 -3.58
CA PHE A 184 1.11 -4.22 -4.26
C PHE A 184 2.22 -3.16 -4.09
N LEU A 185 2.68 -2.93 -2.85
CA LEU A 185 3.80 -2.03 -2.58
C LEU A 185 5.05 -2.48 -3.32
N GLY A 186 5.37 -3.77 -3.29
CA GLY A 186 6.53 -4.33 -3.94
C GLY A 186 6.53 -4.14 -5.46
N ALA A 187 5.37 -4.29 -6.11
CA ALA A 187 5.22 -4.00 -7.53
C ALA A 187 5.45 -2.52 -7.82
N VAL A 188 4.84 -1.61 -7.05
CA VAL A 188 5.02 -0.15 -7.19
C VAL A 188 6.48 0.26 -6.97
N VAL A 189 7.14 -0.29 -5.95
CA VAL A 189 8.56 -0.05 -5.69
C VAL A 189 9.43 -0.50 -6.86
N ASN A 190 9.18 -1.69 -7.42
CA ASN A 190 9.93 -2.17 -8.57
C ASN A 190 9.64 -1.38 -9.86
N ILE A 191 8.45 -0.79 -10.03
CA ILE A 191 8.17 0.13 -11.13
C ILE A 191 9.04 1.39 -11.01
N ILE A 192 9.10 1.97 -9.80
CA ILE A 192 9.85 3.21 -9.55
C ILE A 192 11.36 2.96 -9.61
N HIS A 193 11.85 1.89 -8.97
CA HIS A 193 13.27 1.65 -8.73
C HIS A 193 13.90 0.57 -9.62
N GLY A 194 13.11 -0.07 -10.49
CA GLY A 194 13.55 -1.17 -11.33
C GLY A 194 13.64 -2.51 -10.58
N LEU A 195 13.94 -3.57 -11.32
CA LEU A 195 14.13 -4.92 -10.79
C LEU A 195 15.61 -5.15 -10.43
N LYS A 196 15.86 -5.75 -9.27
CA LYS A 196 17.18 -6.33 -8.96
C LYS A 196 17.35 -7.64 -9.72
N ASN A 197 18.53 -7.87 -10.29
CA ASN A 197 18.89 -9.10 -11.02
C ASN A 197 17.83 -9.49 -12.07
N PRO A 198 17.62 -8.66 -13.12
CA PRO A 198 16.51 -8.80 -14.06
C PRO A 198 16.47 -10.14 -14.81
N ASN A 199 17.62 -10.82 -14.91
CA ASN A 199 17.73 -12.11 -15.60
C ASN A 199 17.34 -13.32 -14.72
N SER A 200 17.15 -13.13 -13.41
CA SER A 200 16.76 -14.22 -12.50
C SER A 200 15.32 -14.70 -12.75
N ASN A 201 15.05 -15.99 -12.48
CA ASN A 201 13.69 -16.54 -12.60
C ASN A 201 12.67 -15.79 -11.74
N ARG A 202 13.05 -15.33 -10.54
CA ARG A 202 12.20 -14.49 -9.68
C ARG A 202 11.88 -13.15 -10.34
N ALA A 203 12.86 -12.52 -10.99
CA ALA A 203 12.64 -11.26 -11.69
C ALA A 203 11.70 -11.43 -12.90
N LYS A 204 11.80 -12.54 -13.64
CA LYS A 204 10.86 -12.87 -14.73
C LYS A 204 9.41 -12.97 -14.24
N VAL A 205 9.19 -13.69 -13.14
CA VAL A 205 7.86 -13.79 -12.50
C VAL A 205 7.33 -12.41 -12.08
N LYS A 206 8.16 -11.59 -11.44
CA LYS A 206 7.79 -10.23 -11.03
C LYS A 206 7.53 -9.32 -12.23
N LYS A 207 8.25 -9.49 -13.33
CA LYS A 207 8.09 -8.72 -14.58
C LYS A 207 6.66 -8.85 -15.12
N GLU A 208 6.12 -10.07 -15.17
CA GLU A 208 4.74 -10.31 -15.61
C GLU A 208 3.71 -9.54 -14.75
N LEU A 209 3.89 -9.56 -13.43
CA LEU A 209 3.00 -8.87 -12.48
C LEU A 209 3.15 -7.35 -12.52
N ILE A 210 4.37 -6.87 -12.72
CA ILE A 210 4.66 -5.45 -12.90
C ILE A 210 4.04 -4.95 -14.19
N ASP A 211 4.24 -5.64 -15.31
CA ASP A 211 3.66 -5.27 -16.60
C ASP A 211 2.12 -5.21 -16.55
N LEU A 212 1.49 -6.08 -15.76
CA LEU A 212 0.05 -6.07 -15.53
C LEU A 212 -0.44 -4.80 -14.84
N ILE A 213 0.19 -4.38 -13.73
CA ILE A 213 -0.27 -3.23 -12.93
C ILE A 213 0.28 -1.89 -13.43
N LEU A 214 1.34 -1.91 -14.23
CA LEU A 214 2.05 -0.72 -14.72
C LEU A 214 1.13 0.35 -15.36
N PRO A 215 0.15 0.01 -16.22
CA PRO A 215 -0.73 1.03 -16.81
C PRO A 215 -1.55 1.81 -15.78
N LEU A 216 -1.92 1.18 -14.66
CA LEU A 216 -2.58 1.86 -13.53
C LEU A 216 -1.60 2.82 -12.86
N ILE A 217 -0.42 2.32 -12.49
CA ILE A 217 0.58 3.10 -11.73
C ILE A 217 1.06 4.31 -12.52
N GLN A 218 1.34 4.12 -13.82
CA GLN A 218 1.74 5.21 -14.71
C GLN A 218 0.68 6.33 -14.73
N ARG A 219 -0.59 5.98 -14.91
CA ARG A 219 -1.68 6.97 -14.93
C ARG A 219 -1.84 7.70 -13.60
N ILE A 220 -1.73 7.00 -12.46
CA ILE A 220 -1.75 7.62 -11.12
C ILE A 220 -0.60 8.62 -10.98
N MET A 221 0.61 8.26 -11.41
CA MET A 221 1.78 9.12 -11.27
C MET A 221 1.74 10.34 -12.18
N GLU A 222 1.19 10.21 -13.40
CA GLU A 222 1.07 11.27 -14.39
C GLU A 222 -0.11 12.21 -14.14
N ASN A 223 -1.28 11.66 -13.83
CA ASN A 223 -2.51 12.42 -13.61
C ASN A 223 -3.31 11.83 -12.42
N PRO A 224 -2.87 12.09 -11.16
CA PRO A 224 -3.43 11.47 -9.96
C PRO A 224 -4.90 11.82 -9.68
N SER A 225 -5.41 12.91 -10.26
CA SER A 225 -6.76 13.42 -10.02
C SER A 225 -7.75 13.08 -11.16
N ASN A 226 -7.36 12.22 -12.10
CA ASN A 226 -8.21 11.87 -13.24
C ASN A 226 -9.42 11.01 -12.83
N LYS A 227 -10.57 11.67 -12.63
CA LYS A 227 -11.85 11.01 -12.32
C LYS A 227 -12.39 10.13 -13.46
N ASN A 228 -11.99 10.40 -14.70
CA ASN A 228 -12.45 9.69 -15.91
C ASN A 228 -11.54 8.52 -16.30
N SER A 229 -10.58 8.15 -15.45
CA SER A 229 -9.75 6.98 -15.69
C SER A 229 -10.60 5.72 -15.72
N LYS A 230 -10.36 4.83 -16.69
CA LYS A 230 -10.99 3.50 -16.72
C LYS A 230 -10.73 2.64 -15.48
N TYR A 231 -9.74 3.00 -14.67
CA TYR A 231 -9.42 2.33 -13.41
C TYR A 231 -10.04 3.00 -12.18
N GLN A 232 -10.75 4.13 -12.34
CA GLN A 232 -11.41 4.87 -11.24
C GLN A 232 -10.51 5.06 -10.00
N TYR A 233 -9.24 5.44 -10.18
CA TYR A 233 -8.28 5.54 -9.07
C TYR A 233 -8.34 6.87 -8.31
N ALA A 234 -8.93 7.91 -8.89
CA ALA A 234 -8.98 9.23 -8.26
C ALA A 234 -9.71 9.15 -6.91
N ASN A 235 -9.08 9.68 -5.85
CA ASN A 235 -9.55 9.56 -4.47
C ASN A 235 -9.80 8.11 -4.01
N ARG A 236 -9.13 7.13 -4.62
CA ARG A 236 -9.24 5.70 -4.26
C ARG A 236 -7.88 5.02 -4.11
N ILE A 237 -6.99 5.20 -5.08
CA ILE A 237 -5.64 4.65 -5.06
C ILE A 237 -4.67 5.80 -5.23
N ILE A 238 -3.95 6.12 -4.16
CA ILE A 238 -3.06 7.29 -4.09
C ILE A 238 -1.62 6.83 -3.98
N ILE A 239 -0.76 7.38 -4.83
CA ILE A 239 0.69 7.15 -4.76
C ILE A 239 1.36 8.52 -4.77
N ARG A 240 2.01 8.88 -3.66
CA ARG A 240 2.72 10.14 -3.50
C ARG A 240 4.11 9.92 -2.92
N SER A 241 4.92 10.95 -3.03
CA SER A 241 6.22 11.05 -2.38
C SER A 241 6.36 12.39 -1.69
N PHE A 242 7.24 12.44 -0.70
CA PHE A 242 7.48 13.61 0.15
C PHE A 242 8.89 13.57 0.74
N PRO A 243 9.57 14.72 0.95
CA PRO A 243 9.23 16.03 0.42
C PRO A 243 9.73 16.22 -1.02
N LYS A 244 9.13 17.17 -1.74
CA LYS A 244 9.50 17.55 -3.11
C LYS A 244 10.85 18.27 -3.13
N ASP A 245 11.05 19.21 -2.20
CA ASP A 245 12.24 20.03 -2.10
C ASP A 245 12.94 19.79 -0.75
N LYS A 246 14.27 19.99 -0.72
CA LYS A 246 15.02 20.02 0.54
C LYS A 246 14.79 21.36 1.21
N THR A 247 14.41 21.35 2.48
CA THR A 247 14.10 22.56 3.26
C THR A 247 14.79 22.55 4.62
N LEU A 248 15.21 23.72 5.10
CA LEU A 248 15.68 23.96 6.47
C LEU A 248 14.51 24.32 7.40
N PRO A 249 14.64 24.16 8.74
CA PRO A 249 13.54 24.45 9.67
C PRO A 249 12.98 25.88 9.54
N THR A 250 13.78 26.85 9.10
CA THR A 250 13.37 28.24 8.96
C THR A 250 12.69 28.56 7.62
N ASP A 251 12.68 27.64 6.66
CA ASP A 251 12.17 27.91 5.32
C ASP A 251 10.64 27.97 5.28
N ASP A 252 10.07 29.06 4.77
CA ASP A 252 8.62 29.19 4.58
C ASP A 252 8.04 28.19 3.58
N LYS A 253 8.87 27.68 2.65
CA LYS A 253 8.49 26.59 1.73
C LYS A 253 7.99 25.35 2.48
N ARG A 254 8.37 25.14 3.75
CA ARG A 254 7.87 24.06 4.61
C ARG A 254 6.37 24.13 4.87
N LYS A 255 5.79 25.33 4.82
CA LYS A 255 4.35 25.58 5.02
C LYS A 255 3.55 25.38 3.73
N THR A 256 4.21 25.10 2.60
CA THR A 256 3.57 24.89 1.30
C THR A 256 3.38 23.41 0.99
N PHE A 257 2.62 23.11 -0.06
CA PHE A 257 2.36 21.73 -0.49
C PHE A 257 3.64 21.07 -1.04
N GLN A 258 4.21 20.15 -0.25
CA GLN A 258 5.48 19.47 -0.53
C GLN A 258 5.32 18.01 -1.03
N TYR A 259 4.08 17.56 -1.27
CA TYR A 259 3.83 16.24 -1.85
C TYR A 259 3.93 16.26 -3.37
N TYR A 260 4.37 15.17 -3.97
CA TYR A 260 4.47 15.02 -5.43
C TYR A 260 4.17 13.59 -5.87
N THR A 261 3.68 13.42 -7.10
CA THR A 261 3.33 12.10 -7.67
C THR A 261 4.25 11.69 -8.81
N LYS A 262 4.66 12.66 -9.63
CA LYS A 262 5.50 12.41 -10.80
C LYS A 262 6.90 12.00 -10.34
N ARG A 263 7.29 10.77 -10.66
CA ARG A 263 8.65 10.25 -10.49
C ARG A 263 9.07 9.50 -11.74
N LYS A 264 10.38 9.46 -11.95
CA LYS A 264 11.02 8.56 -12.90
C LYS A 264 10.65 7.11 -12.56
N MET A 265 10.15 6.38 -13.54
CA MET A 265 9.83 4.96 -13.45
C MET A 265 10.97 4.17 -14.09
N LYS A 266 11.97 3.79 -13.28
CA LYS A 266 13.19 3.13 -13.81
C LYS A 266 12.87 1.86 -14.60
N TYR A 267 11.84 1.11 -14.21
CA TYR A 267 11.41 -0.08 -14.96
C TYR A 267 11.06 0.21 -16.43
N LEU A 268 10.40 1.34 -16.71
CA LEU A 268 10.07 1.74 -18.09
C LEU A 268 11.32 2.09 -18.89
N GLU A 269 12.27 2.80 -18.29
CA GLU A 269 13.52 3.17 -18.95
C GLU A 269 14.40 1.95 -19.23
N ASP A 270 14.46 1.01 -18.29
CA ASP A 270 15.22 -0.23 -18.48
C ASP A 270 14.59 -1.06 -19.61
N LYS A 271 13.25 -1.08 -19.72
CA LYS A 271 12.51 -1.76 -20.79
C LYS A 271 12.70 -1.09 -22.15
N SER A 272 12.69 0.24 -22.23
CA SER A 272 12.88 0.97 -23.50
C SER A 272 14.31 0.84 -24.03
N LYS A 273 15.31 0.85 -23.15
CA LYS A 273 16.73 0.63 -23.53
C LYS A 273 16.99 -0.79 -24.03
N GLN A 274 16.25 -1.78 -23.52
CA GLN A 274 16.29 -3.13 -24.08
C GLN A 274 15.76 -3.16 -25.51
N LEU A 275 14.68 -2.44 -25.80
CA LEU A 275 14.09 -2.40 -27.14
C LEU A 275 14.94 -1.62 -28.15
N SER A 276 15.73 -0.63 -27.73
CA SER A 276 16.61 0.14 -28.62
C SER A 276 17.91 -0.58 -29.02
N LEU A 277 18.18 -1.76 -28.45
CA LEU A 277 19.35 -2.59 -28.75
C LEU A 277 19.02 -3.76 -29.70
N PHE A 278 17.77 -3.86 -30.17
CA PHE A 278 17.31 -4.84 -31.15
C PHE A 278 16.91 -4.15 -32.46
#